data_AF-T1J854-F1
#
_entry.id   AF-T1J854-F1
#
_cell.length_a   1.000
_cell.length_b   1.000
_cell.length_c   1.000
_cell.angle_alpha   90.00
_cell.angle_beta   90.00
_cell.angle_gamma   90.00
#
_symmetry.space_group_name_H-M   'P 1'
#
loop_
_entity.id
_entity.type
_entity.pdbx_description
1 polymer ?
#
loop_
_entity_poly.entity_id
_entity_poly.type
_entity_poly.pdbx_seq_one_letter_code
_entity_poly.pdbx_strand_id
1 'polypeptide(L)'
;MPKGRKKTKNYDRKRYETNCSDEESANDSGSIVSTVSDIRSLCEDTGPVAEPEEIESNEQEVLIDKLKDAIDGATQKNAKGRQTCLESIQNVLSRKYLPDVIDTRRETITECIKSSLKRGKVDEQSAAAILAVLTCIQLGPGSSSDSMFAELCPVLTTSLNDKSLTFKTRGTCATALALLALIIGEMEQGTIISLMSTFEALFSASYFKGNGTVPNHALEVTALHSSALAAWSLLLTVVSINDVSSMAERHVMRLSELLESSDVELRIVAGETIALLYEIAREEDENFMGGETLDDLSFKLKQLATDSHKYRAKKERKQQRSSFRDILRTVEHMENVAAFKKRTIARSKFRDKRSVIMT
;
A
#
# COMPACT_ATOMS: atom_id res chain seq x y z
N MET A 1 0.66 -68.05 -27.12
CA MET A 1 2.04 -67.89 -27.66
C MET A 1 2.11 -68.60 -29.00
N PRO A 2 2.89 -68.18 -30.02
CA PRO A 2 4.08 -67.29 -30.02
C PRO A 2 3.81 -65.92 -30.71
N LYS A 3 4.31 -64.76 -30.27
CA LYS A 3 5.67 -64.16 -30.22
C LYS A 3 6.33 -63.89 -31.59
N GLY A 4 6.39 -62.60 -31.96
CA GLY A 4 7.27 -62.05 -33.00
C GLY A 4 7.12 -60.53 -33.18
N ARG A 5 8.07 -59.75 -32.65
CA ARG A 5 8.12 -58.28 -32.51
C ARG A 5 8.90 -57.64 -33.69
N LYS A 6 8.47 -56.49 -34.23
CA LYS A 6 9.19 -55.16 -34.27
C LYS A 6 8.90 -54.25 -35.48
N LYS A 7 8.85 -52.95 -35.14
CA LYS A 7 9.19 -51.71 -35.89
C LYS A 7 8.16 -51.12 -36.87
N THR A 8 7.39 -50.16 -36.38
CA THR A 8 6.79 -49.08 -37.18
C THR A 8 7.74 -47.88 -37.22
N LYS A 9 7.98 -47.39 -38.44
CA LYS A 9 8.82 -46.24 -38.79
C LYS A 9 8.01 -44.94 -38.69
N ASN A 10 8.68 -43.89 -38.24
CA ASN A 10 8.27 -42.50 -38.27
C ASN A 10 7.83 -42.06 -39.68
N TYR A 11 6.70 -41.36 -39.75
CA TYR A 11 6.36 -40.52 -40.89
C TYR A 11 6.66 -39.06 -40.54
N ASP A 12 7.61 -38.50 -41.28
CA ASP A 12 7.90 -37.08 -41.40
C ASP A 12 6.67 -36.31 -41.88
N ARG A 13 6.30 -35.27 -41.14
CA ARG A 13 5.44 -34.20 -41.66
C ARG A 13 6.21 -32.87 -41.55
N LYS A 14 6.74 -32.45 -42.70
CA LYS A 14 7.32 -31.14 -42.98
C LYS A 14 6.46 -30.03 -42.37
N ARG A 15 7.03 -29.28 -41.43
CA ARG A 15 6.48 -28.00 -40.95
C ARG A 15 7.03 -26.91 -41.86
N TYR A 16 6.15 -26.35 -42.68
CA TYR A 16 6.43 -25.13 -43.42
C TYR A 16 6.70 -23.99 -42.42
N GLU A 17 7.78 -23.27 -42.65
CA GLU A 17 8.01 -21.93 -42.11
C GLU A 17 7.00 -20.98 -42.77
N THR A 18 6.24 -20.25 -41.97
CA THR A 18 5.51 -19.06 -42.42
C THR A 18 5.46 -18.08 -41.26
N ASN A 19 5.98 -16.89 -41.54
CA ASN A 19 6.06 -15.71 -40.68
C ASN A 19 4.67 -15.17 -40.27
N CYS A 20 4.69 -14.43 -39.16
CA CYS A 20 3.85 -13.28 -38.81
C CYS A 20 2.33 -13.39 -39.00
N SER A 21 1.61 -13.52 -37.88
CA SER A 21 0.66 -12.50 -37.39
C SER A 21 -0.08 -13.05 -36.17
N ASP A 22 0.44 -12.81 -34.96
CA ASP A 22 -0.38 -12.94 -33.75
C ASP A 22 -1.19 -11.65 -33.63
N GLU A 23 -2.44 -11.70 -34.07
CA GLU A 23 -3.42 -10.67 -33.74
C GLU A 23 -3.69 -10.74 -32.24
N GLU A 24 -3.00 -9.87 -31.49
CA GLU A 24 -3.35 -9.53 -30.11
C GLU A 24 -4.73 -8.85 -30.12
N SER A 25 -5.77 -9.62 -29.82
CA SER A 25 -7.09 -9.08 -29.51
C SER A 25 -7.00 -8.17 -28.29
N ALA A 26 -7.06 -6.87 -28.56
CA ALA A 26 -7.25 -5.78 -27.63
C ALA A 26 -8.53 -5.96 -26.80
N ASN A 27 -8.37 -6.28 -25.52
CA ASN A 27 -9.06 -5.65 -24.39
C ASN A 27 -8.74 -6.41 -23.10
N ASP A 28 -7.66 -6.01 -22.44
CA ASP A 28 -7.47 -6.23 -21.01
C ASP A 28 -6.96 -4.92 -20.40
N SER A 29 -7.79 -3.88 -20.52
CA SER A 29 -7.64 -2.57 -19.86
C SER A 29 -8.24 -2.58 -18.45
N GLY A 30 -8.42 -3.76 -17.86
CA GLY A 30 -8.76 -3.89 -16.45
C GLY A 30 -7.52 -3.56 -15.62
N SER A 31 -7.54 -2.44 -14.91
CA SER A 31 -6.56 -2.18 -13.85
C SER A 31 -6.61 -3.34 -12.85
N ILE A 32 -5.54 -4.12 -12.76
CA ILE A 32 -5.40 -5.24 -11.80
C ILE A 32 -5.14 -4.71 -10.37
N VAL A 33 -4.98 -3.39 -10.20
CA VAL A 33 -4.76 -2.76 -8.89
C VAL A 33 -6.00 -2.90 -7.98
N SER A 34 -7.20 -3.11 -8.53
CA SER A 34 -8.44 -3.30 -7.75
C SER A 34 -8.68 -4.73 -7.25
N THR A 35 -7.85 -5.73 -7.58
CA THR A 35 -8.14 -7.15 -7.24
C THR A 35 -7.93 -7.50 -5.76
N VAL A 36 -7.60 -6.54 -4.89
CA VAL A 36 -7.58 -6.74 -3.43
C VAL A 36 -8.93 -6.40 -2.77
N SER A 37 -9.85 -5.74 -3.48
CA SER A 37 -11.11 -5.27 -2.91
C SER A 37 -12.35 -6.11 -3.26
N ASP A 38 -12.20 -7.24 -3.96
CA ASP A 38 -13.32 -8.13 -4.28
C ASP A 38 -13.67 -9.04 -3.08
N ILE A 39 -14.11 -8.44 -1.98
CA ILE A 39 -14.83 -9.16 -0.93
C ILE A 39 -16.32 -9.13 -1.28
N ARG A 40 -16.71 -10.18 -2.00
CA ARG A 40 -18.03 -10.85 -2.00
C ARG A 40 -19.10 -10.18 -1.12
N SER A 41 -19.96 -9.37 -1.74
CA SER A 41 -21.33 -9.19 -1.25
C SER A 41 -22.17 -10.33 -1.83
N LEU A 42 -22.42 -11.37 -1.04
CA LEU A 42 -23.38 -12.41 -1.34
C LEU A 42 -24.72 -11.97 -0.75
N CYS A 43 -25.66 -11.55 -1.59
CA CYS A 43 -27.07 -11.54 -1.21
C CYS A 43 -27.59 -12.98 -1.32
N GLU A 44 -27.93 -13.60 -0.19
CA GLU A 44 -28.77 -14.79 -0.17
C GLU A 44 -30.21 -14.38 0.17
N ASP A 45 -31.11 -14.70 -0.76
CA ASP A 45 -32.56 -14.70 -0.60
C ASP A 45 -32.99 -16.03 0.05
N THR A 46 -33.82 -15.96 1.11
CA THR A 46 -35.07 -16.74 1.33
C THR A 46 -35.42 -16.93 2.82
N GLY A 47 -36.64 -16.52 3.23
CA GLY A 47 -37.29 -16.95 4.48
C GLY A 47 -38.21 -15.91 5.16
N PRO A 48 -39.29 -16.32 5.85
CA PRO A 48 -40.41 -15.43 6.19
C PRO A 48 -40.04 -14.34 7.20
N VAL A 49 -40.56 -13.16 6.93
CA VAL A 49 -40.31 -11.86 7.58
C VAL A 49 -40.66 -11.90 9.07
N ALA A 50 -39.65 -11.98 9.93
CA ALA A 50 -39.65 -11.19 11.16
C ALA A 50 -39.26 -9.75 10.76
N GLU A 51 -39.84 -8.75 11.43
CA GLU A 51 -39.66 -7.34 11.08
C GLU A 51 -38.15 -7.02 10.93
N PRO A 52 -37.70 -6.53 9.77
CA PRO A 52 -36.27 -6.39 9.46
C PRO A 52 -35.48 -5.59 10.52
N GLU A 53 -36.14 -4.66 11.20
CA GLU A 53 -35.53 -3.75 12.17
C GLU A 53 -35.23 -4.41 13.53
N GLU A 54 -36.03 -5.39 13.98
CA GLU A 54 -35.81 -6.07 15.27
C GLU A 54 -34.69 -7.12 15.20
N ILE A 55 -34.51 -7.76 14.04
CA ILE A 55 -33.42 -8.73 13.84
C ILE A 55 -32.08 -8.00 13.71
N GLU A 56 -32.04 -6.92 12.93
CA GLU A 56 -30.80 -6.17 12.67
C GLU A 56 -30.29 -5.44 13.93
N SER A 57 -31.19 -4.96 14.80
CA SER A 57 -30.83 -4.35 16.08
C SER A 57 -30.24 -5.36 17.08
N ASN A 58 -30.83 -6.55 17.21
CA ASN A 58 -30.32 -7.61 18.08
C ASN A 58 -28.96 -8.15 17.61
N GLU A 59 -28.76 -8.31 16.31
CA GLU A 59 -27.44 -8.70 15.76
C GLU A 59 -26.36 -7.65 16.03
N GLN A 60 -26.71 -6.36 15.96
CA GLN A 60 -25.80 -5.28 16.28
C GLN A 60 -25.42 -5.24 17.76
N GLU A 61 -26.37 -5.45 18.68
CA GLU A 61 -26.07 -5.54 20.12
C GLU A 61 -25.12 -6.71 20.42
N VAL A 62 -25.39 -7.90 19.87
CA VAL A 62 -24.51 -9.07 20.02
C VAL A 62 -23.11 -8.80 19.46
N LEU A 63 -22.99 -8.07 18.36
CA LEU A 63 -21.69 -7.68 17.80
C LEU A 63 -20.95 -6.68 18.71
N ILE A 64 -21.66 -5.71 19.30
CA ILE A 64 -21.10 -4.74 20.23
C ILE A 64 -20.60 -5.44 21.50
N ASP A 65 -21.35 -6.40 22.04
CA ASP A 65 -20.92 -7.12 23.24
C ASP A 65 -19.71 -8.02 22.96
N LYS A 66 -19.69 -8.71 21.81
CA LYS A 66 -18.49 -9.43 21.35
C LYS A 66 -17.27 -8.50 21.21
N LEU A 67 -17.47 -7.28 20.73
CA LEU A 67 -16.40 -6.29 20.62
C LEU A 67 -15.89 -5.88 22.01
N LYS A 68 -16.77 -5.60 22.97
CA LYS A 68 -16.40 -5.28 24.35
C LYS A 68 -15.62 -6.43 25.00
N ASP A 69 -16.11 -7.66 24.87
CA ASP A 69 -15.45 -8.86 25.37
C ASP A 69 -14.04 -9.04 24.76
N ALA A 70 -13.91 -8.76 23.46
CA ALA A 70 -12.62 -8.81 22.78
C ALA A 70 -11.66 -7.72 23.29
N ILE A 71 -12.14 -6.50 23.54
CA ILE A 71 -11.33 -5.41 24.13
C ILE A 71 -10.85 -5.79 25.53
N ASP A 72 -11.75 -6.29 26.39
CA ASP A 72 -11.39 -6.71 27.73
C ASP A 72 -10.39 -7.89 27.69
N GLY A 73 -10.62 -8.84 26.78
CA GLY A 73 -9.72 -9.98 26.51
C GLY A 73 -8.35 -9.58 25.94
N ALA A 74 -8.20 -8.42 25.31
CA ALA A 74 -6.91 -7.94 24.79
C ALA A 74 -5.90 -7.58 25.89
N THR A 75 -6.35 -7.46 27.15
CA THR A 75 -5.50 -7.16 28.31
C THR A 75 -4.91 -8.42 28.98
N GLN A 76 -5.31 -9.61 28.54
CA GLN A 76 -4.96 -10.86 29.22
C GLN A 76 -3.45 -11.18 29.23
N LYS A 77 -3.02 -12.02 30.18
CA LYS A 77 -1.59 -12.40 30.32
C LYS A 77 -1.09 -13.28 29.16
N ASN A 78 -1.95 -14.11 28.60
CA ASN A 78 -1.62 -15.02 27.50
C ASN A 78 -1.40 -14.27 26.18
N ALA A 79 -0.20 -14.38 25.60
CA ALA A 79 0.14 -13.74 24.33
C ALA A 79 -0.75 -14.17 23.16
N LYS A 80 -1.02 -15.47 23.01
CA LYS A 80 -1.88 -15.95 21.90
C LYS A 80 -3.33 -15.51 22.09
N GLY A 81 -3.78 -15.45 23.34
CA GLY A 81 -5.10 -14.91 23.69
C GLY A 81 -5.21 -13.43 23.29
N ARG A 82 -4.25 -12.59 23.69
CA ARG A 82 -4.21 -11.17 23.28
C ARG A 82 -4.22 -11.01 21.77
N GLN A 83 -3.36 -11.74 21.06
CA GLN A 83 -3.32 -11.71 19.59
C GLN A 83 -4.71 -12.00 18.98
N THR A 84 -5.38 -13.06 19.44
CA THR A 84 -6.69 -13.47 18.93
C THR A 84 -7.75 -12.40 19.19
N CYS A 85 -7.71 -11.76 20.37
CA CYS A 85 -8.58 -10.63 20.70
C CYS A 85 -8.33 -9.42 19.79
N LEU A 86 -7.08 -9.04 19.53
CA LEU A 86 -6.75 -7.95 18.60
C LEU A 86 -7.27 -8.22 17.19
N GLU A 87 -7.04 -9.43 16.67
CA GLU A 87 -7.55 -9.85 15.35
C GLU A 87 -9.10 -9.84 15.32
N SER A 88 -9.76 -10.24 16.40
CA SER A 88 -11.21 -10.17 16.53
C SER A 88 -11.72 -8.73 16.47
N ILE A 89 -11.07 -7.81 17.18
CA ILE A 89 -11.42 -6.37 17.15
C ILE A 89 -11.28 -5.85 15.71
N GLN A 90 -10.15 -6.12 15.03
CA GLN A 90 -9.96 -5.68 13.64
C GLN A 90 -11.06 -6.15 12.69
N ASN A 91 -11.46 -7.41 12.82
CA ASN A 91 -12.51 -7.99 11.99
C ASN A 91 -13.85 -7.27 12.16
N VAL A 92 -14.18 -6.85 13.38
CA VAL A 92 -15.40 -6.06 13.65
C VAL A 92 -15.25 -4.66 13.05
N LEU A 93 -14.15 -3.95 13.33
CA LEU A 93 -13.95 -2.56 12.90
C LEU A 93 -13.76 -2.41 11.38
N SER A 94 -13.39 -3.47 10.68
CA SER A 94 -13.29 -3.50 9.23
C SER A 94 -14.65 -3.66 8.54
N ARG A 95 -15.70 -4.03 9.29
CA ARG A 95 -17.04 -4.36 8.74
C ARG A 95 -18.14 -3.44 9.23
N LYS A 96 -17.99 -2.84 10.41
CA LYS A 96 -19.02 -2.02 11.05
C LYS A 96 -18.40 -0.73 11.59
N TYR A 97 -19.13 0.37 11.43
CA TYR A 97 -18.78 1.67 11.97
C TYR A 97 -19.39 1.82 13.37
N LEU A 98 -18.55 1.92 14.41
CA LEU A 98 -18.93 1.89 15.83
C LEU A 98 -18.14 2.95 16.65
N PRO A 99 -18.21 4.24 16.27
CA PRO A 99 -17.37 5.29 16.86
C PRO A 99 -17.57 5.46 18.36
N ASP A 100 -18.81 5.44 18.85
CA ASP A 100 -19.13 5.73 20.27
C ASP A 100 -18.55 4.67 21.22
N VAL A 101 -18.62 3.40 20.82
CA VAL A 101 -18.04 2.28 21.59
C VAL A 101 -16.53 2.39 21.64
N ILE A 102 -15.92 2.79 20.52
CA ILE A 102 -14.47 2.93 20.39
C ILE A 102 -13.96 4.13 21.17
N ASP A 103 -14.64 5.27 21.12
CA ASP A 103 -14.25 6.46 21.88
C ASP A 103 -14.37 6.22 23.39
N THR A 104 -15.45 5.54 23.82
CA THR A 104 -15.65 5.17 25.24
C THR A 104 -14.52 4.28 25.78
N ARG A 105 -13.94 3.40 24.95
CA ARG A 105 -12.88 2.45 25.35
C ARG A 105 -11.49 2.85 24.82
N ARG A 106 -11.33 4.06 24.28
CA ARG A 106 -10.13 4.51 23.55
C ARG A 106 -8.85 4.32 24.35
N GLU A 107 -8.81 4.74 25.61
CA GLU A 107 -7.61 4.61 26.45
C GLU A 107 -7.17 3.15 26.64
N THR A 108 -8.14 2.24 26.82
CA THR A 108 -7.87 0.80 26.96
C THR A 108 -7.32 0.23 25.65
N ILE A 109 -7.91 0.61 24.51
CA ILE A 109 -7.46 0.18 23.18
C ILE A 109 -6.04 0.69 22.91
N THR A 110 -5.77 1.98 23.17
CA THR A 110 -4.45 2.59 23.00
C THR A 110 -3.40 1.88 23.85
N GLU A 111 -3.68 1.59 25.13
CA GLU A 111 -2.75 0.85 25.99
C GLU A 111 -2.53 -0.59 25.49
N CYS A 112 -3.59 -1.28 25.05
CA CYS A 112 -3.46 -2.61 24.45
C CYS A 112 -2.55 -2.61 23.22
N ILE A 113 -2.70 -1.62 22.35
CA ILE A 113 -1.86 -1.44 21.16
C ILE A 113 -0.40 -1.18 21.56
N LYS A 114 -0.13 -0.19 22.44
CA LYS A 114 1.22 0.12 22.92
C LYS A 114 1.89 -1.10 23.53
N SER A 115 1.17 -1.81 24.38
CA SER A 115 1.65 -3.01 25.05
C SER A 115 2.01 -4.10 24.02
N SER A 116 1.11 -4.36 23.08
CA SER A 116 1.27 -5.39 22.06
C SER A 116 2.41 -5.09 21.09
N LEU A 117 2.63 -3.82 20.74
CA LEU A 117 3.80 -3.40 19.94
C LEU A 117 5.12 -3.63 20.70
N LYS A 118 5.16 -3.28 22.00
CA LYS A 118 6.39 -3.35 22.82
C LYS A 118 6.79 -4.77 23.22
N ARG A 119 5.84 -5.65 23.55
CA ARG A 119 6.11 -6.99 24.11
C ARG A 119 5.51 -8.15 23.32
N GLY A 120 4.71 -7.86 22.28
CA GLY A 120 4.07 -8.90 21.49
C GLY A 120 5.04 -9.63 20.57
N LYS A 121 4.61 -10.79 20.06
CA LYS A 121 5.30 -11.48 18.95
C LYS A 121 4.87 -10.88 17.61
N VAL A 122 5.54 -11.30 16.52
CA VAL A 122 5.35 -10.77 15.15
C VAL A 122 3.88 -10.57 14.77
N ASP A 123 3.03 -11.58 14.95
CA ASP A 123 1.62 -11.49 14.57
C ASP A 123 0.83 -10.55 15.49
N GLU A 124 1.09 -10.56 16.80
CA GLU A 124 0.48 -9.66 17.78
C GLU A 124 0.88 -8.19 17.51
N GLN A 125 2.16 -7.94 17.20
CA GLN A 125 2.66 -6.61 16.84
C GLN A 125 2.05 -6.10 15.54
N SER A 126 1.96 -6.97 14.51
CA SER A 126 1.33 -6.63 13.24
C SER A 126 -0.16 -6.32 13.45
N ALA A 127 -0.84 -7.12 14.30
CA ALA A 127 -2.23 -6.88 14.62
C ALA A 127 -2.42 -5.55 15.39
N ALA A 128 -1.54 -5.24 16.33
CA ALA A 128 -1.60 -3.98 17.06
C ALA A 128 -1.42 -2.76 16.14
N ALA A 129 -0.47 -2.81 15.20
CA ALA A 129 -0.23 -1.72 14.25
C ALA A 129 -1.44 -1.48 13.32
N ILE A 130 -2.08 -2.54 12.82
CA ILE A 130 -3.30 -2.43 12.01
C ILE A 130 -4.47 -1.91 12.84
N LEU A 131 -4.60 -2.37 14.10
CA LEU A 131 -5.68 -1.91 14.98
C LEU A 131 -5.57 -0.42 15.30
N ALA A 132 -4.35 0.13 15.41
CA ALA A 132 -4.15 1.57 15.56
C ALA A 132 -4.82 2.35 14.42
N VAL A 133 -4.58 1.93 13.18
CA VAL A 133 -5.17 2.57 11.99
C VAL A 133 -6.68 2.44 12.01
N LEU A 134 -7.22 1.23 12.21
CA LEU A 134 -8.67 1.01 12.22
C LEU A 134 -9.37 1.82 13.31
N THR A 135 -8.76 1.93 14.49
CA THR A 135 -9.31 2.73 15.60
C THR A 135 -9.36 4.21 15.21
N CYS A 136 -8.30 4.76 14.62
CA CYS A 136 -8.32 6.15 14.15
C CYS A 136 -9.29 6.37 12.98
N ILE A 137 -9.50 5.38 12.09
CA ILE A 137 -10.54 5.46 11.05
C ILE A 137 -11.94 5.55 11.66
N GLN A 138 -12.21 4.76 12.71
CA GLN A 138 -13.49 4.78 13.41
C GLN A 138 -13.76 6.12 14.10
N LEU A 139 -12.73 6.69 14.74
CA LEU A 139 -12.83 7.98 15.42
C LEU A 139 -12.93 9.16 14.44
N GLY A 140 -12.36 9.03 13.24
CA GLY A 140 -12.22 10.13 12.30
C GLY A 140 -11.24 11.20 12.80
N PRO A 141 -11.05 12.30 12.05
CA PRO A 141 -10.18 13.40 12.45
C PRO A 141 -10.78 14.15 13.65
N GLY A 142 -9.99 14.34 14.71
CA GLY A 142 -10.36 15.13 15.88
C GLY A 142 -9.48 14.84 17.10
N SER A 143 -9.78 15.50 18.22
CA SER A 143 -8.96 15.42 19.45
C SER A 143 -8.71 13.99 19.95
N SER A 144 -9.69 13.10 19.82
CA SER A 144 -9.56 11.68 20.18
C SER A 144 -8.53 10.95 19.31
N SER A 145 -8.56 11.12 17.98
CA SER A 145 -7.56 10.52 17.08
C SER A 145 -6.18 11.13 17.28
N ASP A 146 -6.12 12.44 17.52
CA ASP A 146 -4.88 13.20 17.62
C ASP A 146 -4.12 12.83 18.90
N SER A 147 -4.84 12.72 20.03
CA SER A 147 -4.31 12.23 21.30
C SER A 147 -3.77 10.80 21.16
N MET A 148 -4.52 9.92 20.49
CA MET A 148 -4.09 8.54 20.27
C MET A 148 -2.84 8.49 19.37
N PHE A 149 -2.79 9.30 18.31
CA PHE A 149 -1.62 9.38 17.44
C PHE A 149 -0.38 9.88 18.19
N ALA A 150 -0.51 10.91 19.02
CA ALA A 150 0.60 11.45 19.82
C ALA A 150 1.26 10.37 20.71
N GLU A 151 0.47 9.45 21.26
CA GLU A 151 0.97 8.33 22.05
C GLU A 151 1.55 7.18 21.21
N LEU A 152 0.94 6.88 20.06
CA LEU A 152 1.31 5.72 19.24
C LEU A 152 2.46 6.01 18.27
N CYS A 153 2.59 7.24 17.78
CA CYS A 153 3.60 7.62 16.81
C CYS A 153 5.04 7.31 17.30
N PRO A 154 5.44 7.65 18.54
CA PRO A 154 6.77 7.31 19.05
C PRO A 154 7.01 5.79 19.15
N VAL A 155 5.99 5.02 19.54
CA VAL A 155 6.08 3.56 19.71
C VAL A 155 6.22 2.87 18.35
N LEU A 156 5.41 3.27 17.37
CA LEU A 156 5.48 2.77 16.00
C LEU A 156 6.79 3.16 15.32
N THR A 157 7.27 4.39 15.52
CA THR A 157 8.54 4.87 14.96
C THR A 157 9.73 4.12 15.56
N THR A 158 9.69 3.84 16.87
CA THR A 158 10.70 3.01 17.54
C THR A 158 10.69 1.60 16.97
N SER A 159 9.50 0.99 16.83
CA SER A 159 9.34 -0.37 16.29
C SER A 159 9.80 -0.47 14.84
N LEU A 160 9.53 0.54 14.01
CA LEU A 160 10.00 0.63 12.62
C LEU A 160 11.54 0.61 12.52
N ASN A 161 12.21 1.28 13.45
CA ASN A 161 13.67 1.42 13.46
C ASN A 161 14.40 0.33 14.25
N ASP A 162 13.68 -0.49 15.01
CA ASP A 162 14.25 -1.60 15.76
C ASP A 162 14.68 -2.74 14.82
N LYS A 163 15.99 -2.87 14.62
CA LYS A 163 16.59 -3.91 13.77
C LYS A 163 16.45 -5.33 14.33
N SER A 164 16.04 -5.49 15.59
CA SER A 164 15.75 -6.81 16.18
C SER A 164 14.37 -7.35 15.78
N LEU A 165 13.46 -6.47 15.33
CA LEU A 165 12.14 -6.87 14.84
C LEU A 165 12.21 -7.35 13.39
N THR A 166 11.25 -8.19 13.02
CA THR A 166 11.16 -8.72 11.66
C THR A 166 10.87 -7.61 10.64
N PHE A 167 11.35 -7.78 9.41
CA PHE A 167 11.06 -6.87 8.30
C PHE A 167 9.55 -6.68 8.07
N LYS A 168 8.74 -7.74 8.26
CA LYS A 168 7.28 -7.69 8.18
C LYS A 168 6.67 -6.75 9.22
N THR A 169 7.05 -6.90 10.50
CA THR A 169 6.56 -6.02 11.57
C THR A 169 6.92 -4.57 11.27
N ARG A 170 8.19 -4.32 10.92
CA ARG A 170 8.69 -2.98 10.59
C ARG A 170 7.93 -2.38 9.41
N GLY A 171 7.70 -3.13 8.34
CA GLY A 171 6.92 -2.67 7.19
C GLY A 171 5.48 -2.32 7.56
N THR A 172 4.85 -3.14 8.41
CA THR A 172 3.50 -2.87 8.93
C THR A 172 3.46 -1.58 9.76
N CYS A 173 4.49 -1.30 10.57
CA CYS A 173 4.62 -0.04 11.31
C CYS A 173 4.79 1.16 10.36
N ALA A 174 5.56 1.03 9.27
CA ALA A 174 5.68 2.10 8.27
C ALA A 174 4.33 2.46 7.65
N THR A 175 3.58 1.43 7.20
CA THR A 175 2.24 1.61 6.64
C THR A 175 1.28 2.23 7.67
N ALA A 176 1.31 1.76 8.91
CA ALA A 176 0.46 2.30 9.97
C ALA A 176 0.75 3.79 10.24
N LEU A 177 2.03 4.17 10.35
CA LEU A 177 2.42 5.57 10.55
C LEU A 177 1.92 6.49 9.42
N ALA A 178 2.08 6.08 8.16
CA ALA A 178 1.63 6.89 7.03
C ALA A 178 0.10 7.00 6.96
N LEU A 179 -0.62 5.91 7.22
CA LEU A 179 -2.09 5.94 7.26
C LEU A 179 -2.61 6.79 8.41
N LEU A 180 -1.99 6.70 9.59
CA LEU A 180 -2.34 7.57 10.71
C LEU A 180 -2.11 9.03 10.35
N ALA A 181 -0.97 9.38 9.76
CA ALA A 181 -0.68 10.76 9.34
C ALA A 181 -1.64 11.30 8.25
N LEU A 182 -2.20 10.42 7.42
CA LEU A 182 -3.26 10.75 6.49
C LEU A 182 -4.61 11.00 7.20
N ILE A 183 -4.91 10.28 8.28
CA ILE A 183 -6.17 10.42 9.02
C ILE A 183 -6.17 11.67 9.91
N ILE A 184 -5.06 11.95 10.58
CA ILE A 184 -4.92 13.12 11.48
C ILE A 184 -5.05 14.40 10.67
N GLY A 185 -6.10 15.17 10.93
CA GLY A 185 -6.48 16.35 10.14
C GLY A 185 -5.48 17.50 10.23
N GLU A 186 -4.88 17.70 11.41
CA GLU A 186 -4.04 18.86 11.74
C GLU A 186 -2.62 18.42 12.16
N MET A 187 -1.89 17.78 11.24
CA MET A 187 -0.50 17.42 11.51
C MET A 187 0.47 18.52 11.06
N GLU A 188 1.36 18.92 11.97
CA GLU A 188 2.44 19.85 11.65
C GLU A 188 3.31 19.29 10.49
N GLN A 189 3.61 20.13 9.49
CA GLN A 189 4.43 19.75 8.33
C GLN A 189 5.80 19.19 8.74
N GLY A 190 6.42 19.73 9.79
CA GLY A 190 7.68 19.22 10.32
C GLY A 190 7.60 17.75 10.78
N THR A 191 6.46 17.34 11.35
CA THR A 191 6.22 15.95 11.74
C THR A 191 6.07 15.04 10.52
N ILE A 192 5.34 15.48 9.49
CA ILE A 192 5.19 14.74 8.23
C ILE A 192 6.56 14.55 7.57
N ILE A 193 7.36 15.61 7.45
CA ILE A 193 8.71 15.58 6.85
C ILE A 193 9.66 14.67 7.64
N SER A 194 9.55 14.65 8.97
CA SER A 194 10.33 13.75 9.84
C SER A 194 9.97 12.27 9.61
N LEU A 195 8.69 11.94 9.48
CA LEU A 195 8.23 10.59 9.11
C LEU A 195 8.72 10.20 7.72
N MET A 196 8.62 11.11 6.75
CA MET A 196 9.14 10.90 5.40
C MET A 196 10.65 10.62 5.41
N SER A 197 11.43 11.38 6.17
CA SER A 197 12.88 11.17 6.32
C SER A 197 13.18 9.79 6.95
N THR A 198 12.34 9.35 7.89
CA THR A 198 12.45 8.01 8.50
C THR A 198 12.19 6.91 7.48
N PHE A 199 11.19 7.06 6.63
CA PHE A 199 10.91 6.08 5.56
C PHE A 199 12.00 6.07 4.50
N GLU A 200 12.48 7.25 4.09
CA GLU A 200 13.57 7.39 3.13
C GLU A 200 14.85 6.70 3.58
N ALA A 201 15.21 6.81 4.86
CA ALA A 201 16.38 6.13 5.42
C ALA A 201 16.32 4.60 5.27
N LEU A 202 15.12 4.01 5.10
CA LEU A 202 14.95 2.58 4.86
C LEU A 202 15.13 2.24 3.37
N PHE A 203 14.30 2.80 2.49
CA PHE A 203 14.32 2.41 1.08
C PHE A 203 15.54 2.94 0.32
N SER A 204 16.22 3.96 0.83
CA SER A 204 17.46 4.47 0.25
C SER A 204 18.61 3.45 0.25
N ALA A 205 18.54 2.41 1.09
CA ALA A 205 19.47 1.30 1.05
C ALA A 205 19.34 0.45 -0.24
N SER A 206 18.26 0.61 -1.01
CA SER A 206 18.08 -0.01 -2.34
C SER A 206 18.58 0.86 -3.49
N TYR A 207 19.01 2.10 -3.25
CA TYR A 207 19.67 2.92 -4.27
C TYR A 207 21.01 2.33 -4.69
N PHE A 208 21.52 2.75 -5.84
CA PHE A 208 22.82 2.33 -6.33
C PHE A 208 23.91 2.67 -5.32
N LYS A 209 24.86 1.74 -5.20
CA LYS A 209 26.05 1.97 -4.39
C LYS A 209 26.93 3.02 -5.07
N GLY A 210 27.88 3.60 -4.36
CA GLY A 210 28.79 4.63 -4.91
C GLY A 210 29.62 4.21 -6.13
N ASN A 211 29.62 2.91 -6.47
CA ASN A 211 30.24 2.36 -7.68
C ASN A 211 29.23 2.09 -8.83
N GLY A 212 27.99 2.56 -8.72
CA GLY A 212 26.92 2.37 -9.72
C GLY A 212 26.28 0.98 -9.72
N THR A 213 26.62 0.10 -8.77
CA THR A 213 26.05 -1.26 -8.73
C THR A 213 24.69 -1.30 -8.04
N VAL A 214 23.75 -2.06 -8.62
CA VAL A 214 22.45 -2.35 -8.03
C VAL A 214 22.63 -3.22 -6.78
N PRO A 215 22.11 -2.82 -5.59
CA PRO A 215 22.13 -3.67 -4.42
C PRO A 215 21.32 -4.95 -4.63
N ASN A 216 21.86 -6.08 -4.14
CA ASN A 216 21.13 -7.35 -4.11
C ASN A 216 20.72 -7.65 -2.66
N HIS A 217 19.45 -7.44 -2.36
CA HIS A 217 18.85 -7.65 -1.04
C HIS A 217 17.98 -8.91 -1.03
N ALA A 218 17.81 -9.52 0.14
CA ALA A 218 16.81 -10.58 0.31
C ALA A 218 15.39 -10.04 0.11
N LEU A 219 14.46 -10.91 -0.30
CA LEU A 219 13.07 -10.50 -0.59
C LEU A 219 12.37 -9.88 0.64
N GLU A 220 12.67 -10.32 1.86
CA GLU A 220 12.06 -9.70 3.04
C GLU A 220 12.55 -8.27 3.27
N VAL A 221 13.79 -7.96 2.88
CA VAL A 221 14.38 -6.62 2.99
C VAL A 221 13.76 -5.69 1.94
N THR A 222 13.67 -6.14 0.68
CA THR A 222 13.02 -5.35 -0.37
C THR A 222 11.54 -5.14 -0.10
N ALA A 223 10.85 -6.11 0.52
CA ALA A 223 9.47 -5.93 0.98
C ALA A 223 9.34 -4.79 2.01
N LEU A 224 10.25 -4.68 2.99
CA LEU A 224 10.28 -3.54 3.92
C LEU A 224 10.51 -2.23 3.17
N HIS A 225 11.45 -2.20 2.22
CA HIS A 225 11.74 -1.00 1.43
C HIS A 225 10.53 -0.59 0.58
N SER A 226 9.80 -1.54 0.00
CA SER A 226 8.54 -1.30 -0.72
C SER A 226 7.48 -0.71 0.21
N SER A 227 7.27 -1.26 1.41
CA SER A 227 6.33 -0.70 2.39
C SER A 227 6.72 0.72 2.80
N ALA A 228 8.02 0.99 3.01
CA ALA A 228 8.51 2.32 3.37
C ALA A 228 8.34 3.32 2.21
N LEU A 229 8.62 2.93 0.97
CA LEU A 229 8.43 3.79 -0.19
C LEU A 229 6.95 4.07 -0.47
N ALA A 230 6.08 3.08 -0.33
CA ALA A 230 4.62 3.27 -0.42
C ALA A 230 4.10 4.21 0.68
N ALA A 231 4.60 4.05 1.91
CA ALA A 231 4.29 4.95 3.03
C ALA A 231 4.77 6.39 2.77
N TRP A 232 5.98 6.56 2.23
CA TRP A 232 6.52 7.85 1.81
C TRP A 232 5.69 8.49 0.69
N SER A 233 5.33 7.71 -0.33
CA SER A 233 4.48 8.12 -1.44
C SER A 233 3.09 8.58 -0.98
N LEU A 234 2.51 7.89 0.02
CA LEU A 234 1.25 8.33 0.62
C LEU A 234 1.38 9.71 1.28
N LEU A 235 2.50 9.98 1.96
CA LEU A 235 2.72 11.28 2.62
C LEU A 235 2.91 12.43 1.63
N LEU A 236 3.36 12.16 0.39
CA LEU A 236 3.36 13.17 -0.67
C LEU A 236 1.96 13.76 -0.89
N THR A 237 0.89 12.98 -0.68
CA THR A 237 -0.47 13.46 -0.91
C THR A 237 -0.96 14.48 0.13
N VAL A 238 -0.27 14.58 1.28
CA VAL A 238 -0.66 15.46 2.40
C VAL A 238 0.35 16.53 2.76
N VAL A 239 1.59 16.40 2.31
CA VAL A 239 2.62 17.44 2.47
C VAL A 239 2.33 18.62 1.54
N SER A 240 2.89 19.80 1.86
CA SER A 240 2.70 21.02 1.06
C SER A 240 3.19 20.84 -0.39
N ILE A 241 2.57 21.56 -1.34
CA ILE A 241 2.94 21.44 -2.76
C ILE A 241 4.39 21.89 -3.00
N ASN A 242 4.82 22.97 -2.35
CA ASN A 242 6.19 23.49 -2.43
C ASN A 242 7.24 22.45 -1.99
N ASP A 243 6.93 21.71 -0.91
CA ASP A 243 7.79 20.64 -0.44
C ASP A 243 7.83 19.47 -1.43
N VAL A 244 6.68 19.11 -2.04
CA VAL A 244 6.65 18.07 -3.08
C VAL A 244 7.45 18.46 -4.30
N SER A 245 7.34 19.70 -4.79
CA SER A 245 8.11 20.16 -5.94
C SER A 245 9.61 20.09 -5.67
N SER A 246 10.04 20.56 -4.49
CA SER A 246 11.43 20.42 -4.02
C SER A 246 11.87 18.96 -3.84
N MET A 247 10.96 18.05 -3.50
CA MET A 247 11.22 16.62 -3.41
C MET A 247 11.29 15.97 -4.80
N ALA A 248 10.45 16.37 -5.74
CA ALA A 248 10.46 15.83 -7.10
C ALA A 248 11.81 16.08 -7.78
N GLU A 249 12.32 17.31 -7.68
CA GLU A 249 13.65 17.69 -8.21
C GLU A 249 14.79 16.83 -7.63
N ARG A 250 14.72 16.51 -6.32
CA ARG A 250 15.78 15.76 -5.63
C ARG A 250 15.67 14.24 -5.81
N HIS A 251 14.46 13.70 -5.82
CA HIS A 251 14.24 12.27 -5.64
C HIS A 251 13.92 11.53 -6.94
N VAL A 252 13.36 12.16 -7.97
CA VAL A 252 12.96 11.46 -9.22
C VAL A 252 14.12 10.64 -9.79
N MET A 253 15.32 11.20 -9.82
CA MET A 253 16.51 10.51 -10.30
C MET A 253 16.90 9.32 -9.44
N ARG A 254 16.92 9.50 -8.13
CA ARG A 254 17.26 8.44 -7.17
C ARG A 254 16.23 7.31 -7.22
N LEU A 255 14.95 7.64 -7.32
CA LEU A 255 13.87 6.67 -7.46
C LEU A 255 13.97 5.88 -8.77
N SER A 256 14.50 6.49 -9.85
CA SER A 256 14.74 5.78 -11.11
C SER A 256 15.75 4.63 -10.99
N GLU A 257 16.62 4.65 -9.97
CA GLU A 257 17.56 3.55 -9.67
C GLU A 257 16.81 2.33 -9.13
N LEU A 258 15.72 2.54 -8.40
CA LEU A 258 14.90 1.45 -7.85
C LEU A 258 14.16 0.67 -8.94
N LEU A 259 13.98 1.26 -10.13
CA LEU A 259 13.41 0.61 -11.31
C LEU A 259 14.29 -0.54 -11.84
N GLU A 260 15.54 -0.63 -11.40
CA GLU A 260 16.47 -1.71 -11.77
C GLU A 260 16.61 -2.79 -10.68
N SER A 261 15.85 -2.67 -9.58
CA SER A 261 15.75 -3.73 -8.56
C SER A 261 15.42 -5.08 -9.18
N SER A 262 15.83 -6.19 -8.57
CA SER A 262 15.39 -7.54 -8.95
C SER A 262 13.94 -7.83 -8.52
N ASP A 263 13.46 -7.17 -7.47
CA ASP A 263 12.11 -7.29 -6.92
C ASP A 263 11.10 -6.51 -7.77
N VAL A 264 10.06 -7.21 -8.25
CA VAL A 264 8.98 -6.65 -9.07
C VAL A 264 8.17 -5.62 -8.30
N GLU A 265 7.87 -5.89 -7.03
CA GLU A 265 7.03 -5.01 -6.22
C GLU A 265 7.72 -3.68 -5.98
N LEU A 266 9.01 -3.70 -5.62
CA LEU A 266 9.78 -2.48 -5.42
C LEU A 266 9.87 -1.63 -6.70
N ARG A 267 10.02 -2.27 -7.87
CA ARG A 267 9.97 -1.55 -9.16
C ARG A 267 8.62 -0.87 -9.37
N ILE A 268 7.51 -1.58 -9.13
CA ILE A 268 6.16 -1.05 -9.30
C ILE A 268 5.94 0.15 -8.37
N VAL A 269 6.20 -0.01 -7.08
CA VAL A 269 6.03 1.08 -6.10
C VAL A 269 6.90 2.28 -6.44
N ALA A 270 8.14 2.07 -6.90
CA ALA A 270 9.00 3.17 -7.35
C ALA A 270 8.44 3.89 -8.58
N GLY A 271 7.96 3.16 -9.58
CA GLY A 271 7.33 3.74 -10.76
C GLY A 271 6.04 4.50 -10.44
N GLU A 272 5.19 3.97 -9.56
CA GLU A 272 3.98 4.66 -9.07
C GLU A 272 4.32 5.93 -8.28
N THR A 273 5.39 5.89 -7.47
CA THR A 273 5.86 7.06 -6.72
C THR A 273 6.40 8.15 -7.66
N ILE A 274 7.16 7.76 -8.70
CA ILE A 274 7.62 8.70 -9.73
C ILE A 274 6.41 9.31 -10.46
N ALA A 275 5.43 8.49 -10.86
CA ALA A 275 4.22 8.98 -11.51
C ALA A 275 3.47 9.99 -10.63
N LEU A 276 3.35 9.73 -9.31
CA LEU A 276 2.73 10.64 -8.36
C LEU A 276 3.50 11.96 -8.22
N LEU A 277 4.83 11.92 -8.18
CA LEU A 277 5.66 13.13 -8.14
C LEU A 277 5.46 13.98 -9.40
N TYR A 278 5.46 13.37 -10.59
CA TYR A 278 5.16 14.07 -11.84
C TYR A 278 3.73 14.62 -11.85
N GLU A 279 2.76 13.85 -11.34
CA GLU A 279 1.36 14.29 -11.23
C GLU A 279 1.28 15.57 -10.39
N ILE A 280 1.84 15.57 -9.18
CA ILE A 280 1.76 16.71 -8.26
C ILE A 280 2.60 17.89 -8.75
N ALA A 281 3.83 17.67 -9.23
CA ALA A 281 4.68 18.76 -9.71
C ALA A 281 4.06 19.48 -10.92
N ARG A 282 3.38 18.73 -11.80
CA ARG A 282 2.64 19.31 -12.93
C ARG A 282 1.33 20.00 -12.55
N GLU A 283 0.82 19.79 -11.33
CA GLU A 283 -0.27 20.61 -10.79
C GLU A 283 0.20 22.05 -10.50
N GLU A 284 1.48 22.23 -10.16
CA GLU A 284 2.09 23.56 -9.92
C GLU A 284 2.65 24.18 -11.21
N ASP A 285 3.37 23.39 -12.01
CA ASP A 285 3.93 23.80 -13.29
C ASP A 285 3.58 22.79 -14.40
N GLU A 286 2.61 23.13 -15.24
CA GLU A 286 2.17 22.29 -16.37
C GLU A 286 3.34 21.90 -17.32
N ASN A 287 4.43 22.67 -17.34
CA ASN A 287 5.61 22.40 -18.15
C ASN A 287 6.70 21.62 -17.40
N PHE A 288 6.41 21.05 -16.22
CA PHE A 288 7.38 20.24 -15.48
C PHE A 288 7.77 18.99 -16.30
N MET A 289 8.98 19.02 -16.85
CA MET A 289 9.55 17.93 -17.65
C MET A 289 10.40 16.96 -16.83
N GLY A 290 10.60 17.20 -15.53
CA GLY A 290 11.41 16.33 -14.67
C GLY A 290 12.92 16.34 -14.95
N GLY A 291 13.42 17.42 -15.57
CA GLY A 291 14.85 17.67 -15.77
C GLY A 291 15.46 17.05 -17.02
N GLU A 292 16.80 17.11 -17.13
CA GLU A 292 17.60 16.72 -18.31
C GLU A 292 17.60 15.21 -18.62
N THR A 293 16.99 14.39 -17.77
CA THR A 293 17.10 12.92 -17.75
C THR A 293 15.76 12.21 -18.00
N LEU A 294 14.73 12.97 -18.42
CA LEU A 294 13.42 12.42 -18.78
C LEU A 294 13.54 11.32 -19.84
N ASP A 295 14.46 11.46 -20.80
CA ASP A 295 14.67 10.48 -21.86
C ASP A 295 15.14 9.12 -21.31
N ASP A 296 16.10 9.13 -20.38
CA ASP A 296 16.60 7.92 -19.71
C ASP A 296 15.51 7.25 -18.88
N LEU A 297 14.73 8.05 -18.13
CA LEU A 297 13.60 7.55 -17.35
C LEU A 297 12.53 6.94 -18.27
N SER A 298 12.15 7.64 -19.34
CA SER A 298 11.15 7.18 -20.31
C SER A 298 11.60 5.89 -21.00
N PHE A 299 12.90 5.77 -21.31
CA PHE A 299 13.48 4.55 -21.85
C PHE A 299 13.37 3.37 -20.86
N LYS A 300 13.71 3.58 -19.57
CA LYS A 300 13.55 2.54 -18.53
C LYS A 300 12.08 2.11 -18.38
N LEU A 301 11.16 3.07 -18.33
CA LEU A 301 9.73 2.80 -18.20
C LEU A 301 9.18 2.02 -19.40
N LYS A 302 9.58 2.35 -20.63
CA LYS A 302 9.23 1.60 -21.86
C LYS A 302 9.72 0.16 -21.83
N GLN A 303 10.94 -0.08 -21.37
CA GLN A 303 11.46 -1.44 -21.22
C GLN A 303 10.63 -2.24 -20.21
N LEU A 304 10.29 -1.66 -19.06
CA LEU A 304 9.50 -2.33 -18.03
C LEU A 304 8.05 -2.59 -18.46
N ALA A 305 7.49 -1.70 -19.29
CA ALA A 305 6.15 -1.83 -19.88
C ALA A 305 6.06 -2.94 -20.95
N THR A 306 7.18 -3.27 -21.61
CA THR A 306 7.27 -4.28 -22.68
C THR A 306 8.01 -5.56 -22.26
N ASP A 307 8.40 -5.66 -20.99
CA ASP A 307 9.27 -6.70 -20.48
C ASP A 307 8.78 -8.13 -20.82
N SER A 308 9.65 -8.86 -21.53
CA SER A 308 9.41 -10.21 -22.04
C SER A 308 10.23 -11.28 -21.31
N HIS A 309 11.06 -10.93 -20.31
CA HIS A 309 12.02 -11.82 -19.66
C HIS A 309 11.40 -13.12 -19.12
N LYS A 310 11.51 -14.21 -19.90
CA LYS A 310 10.80 -15.48 -19.64
C LYS A 310 11.21 -16.20 -18.35
N TYR A 311 12.31 -15.79 -17.71
CA TYR A 311 12.74 -16.33 -16.41
C TYR A 311 11.86 -15.84 -15.24
N ARG A 312 11.07 -14.77 -15.42
CA ARG A 312 10.10 -14.27 -14.42
C ARG A 312 8.75 -14.97 -14.56
N ALA A 313 8.03 -15.12 -13.45
CA ALA A 313 6.73 -15.79 -13.44
C ALA A 313 5.73 -15.05 -14.36
N LYS A 314 4.84 -15.80 -15.02
CA LYS A 314 3.86 -15.22 -15.96
C LYS A 314 2.98 -14.15 -15.29
N LYS A 315 2.57 -14.39 -14.03
CA LYS A 315 1.76 -13.46 -13.23
C LYS A 315 2.51 -12.14 -12.98
N GLU A 316 3.74 -12.21 -12.49
CA GLU A 316 4.59 -11.05 -12.21
C GLU A 316 4.83 -10.20 -13.46
N ARG A 317 5.13 -10.85 -14.58
CA ARG A 317 5.30 -10.15 -15.86
C ARG A 317 4.03 -9.45 -16.33
N LYS A 318 2.85 -10.08 -16.17
CA LYS A 318 1.57 -9.46 -16.51
C LYS A 318 1.33 -8.22 -15.64
N GLN A 319 1.53 -8.36 -14.33
CA GLN A 319 1.36 -7.27 -13.36
C GLN A 319 2.29 -6.10 -13.69
N GLN A 320 3.59 -6.36 -13.83
CA GLN A 320 4.58 -5.32 -14.15
C GLN A 320 4.21 -4.58 -15.44
N ARG A 321 3.99 -5.29 -16.54
CA ARG A 321 3.63 -4.62 -17.81
C ARG A 321 2.35 -3.80 -17.70
N SER A 322 1.36 -4.29 -16.96
CA SER A 322 0.13 -3.53 -16.72
C SER A 322 0.43 -2.22 -15.99
N SER A 323 1.10 -2.29 -14.83
CA SER A 323 1.45 -1.10 -14.04
C SER A 323 2.33 -0.13 -14.84
N PHE A 324 3.37 -0.60 -15.51
CA PHE A 324 4.31 0.26 -16.22
C PHE A 324 3.73 0.90 -17.48
N ARG A 325 2.72 0.32 -18.13
CA ARG A 325 1.98 1.00 -19.21
C ARG A 325 1.17 2.18 -18.69
N ASP A 326 0.64 2.09 -17.47
CA ASP A 326 -0.11 3.19 -16.85
C ASP A 326 0.85 4.27 -16.33
N ILE A 327 1.93 3.87 -15.66
CA ILE A 327 3.00 4.78 -15.20
C ILE A 327 3.61 5.55 -16.39
N LEU A 328 3.98 4.85 -17.47
CA LEU A 328 4.54 5.48 -18.66
C LEU A 328 3.59 6.51 -19.26
N ARG A 329 2.29 6.19 -19.34
CA ARG A 329 1.27 7.14 -19.83
C ARG A 329 1.17 8.39 -18.96
N THR A 330 1.27 8.25 -17.64
CA THR A 330 1.28 9.40 -16.71
C THR A 330 2.51 10.29 -16.91
N VAL A 331 3.69 9.68 -17.06
CA VAL A 331 4.95 10.41 -17.23
C VAL A 331 5.04 11.09 -18.61
N GLU A 332 4.67 10.39 -19.69
CA GLU A 332 4.84 10.87 -21.08
C GLU A 332 3.69 11.71 -21.64
N HIS A 333 2.42 11.38 -21.36
CA HIS A 333 1.30 11.82 -22.22
C HIS A 333 0.03 12.36 -21.54
N MET A 334 -0.19 12.15 -20.25
CA MET A 334 -1.42 12.58 -19.55
C MET A 334 -2.73 12.27 -20.32
N GLU A 335 -2.92 11.06 -20.84
CA GLU A 335 -4.20 10.66 -21.43
C GLU A 335 -5.23 10.27 -20.36
N ASN A 336 -5.77 11.26 -19.64
CA ASN A 336 -7.16 11.29 -19.10
C ASN A 336 -7.47 12.59 -18.33
N VAL A 337 -7.41 13.72 -19.03
CA VAL A 337 -7.61 15.09 -18.50
C VAL A 337 -8.91 15.27 -17.68
N ALA A 338 -9.98 14.54 -17.97
CA ALA A 338 -11.28 14.72 -17.31
C ALA A 338 -11.40 13.99 -15.95
N ALA A 339 -10.89 12.76 -15.84
CA ALA A 339 -10.81 12.05 -14.56
C ALA A 339 -9.71 12.64 -13.67
N PHE A 340 -8.63 13.12 -14.30
CA PHE A 340 -7.54 13.88 -13.67
C PHE A 340 -8.04 15.17 -13.03
N LYS A 341 -8.68 16.09 -13.77
CA LYS A 341 -9.24 17.32 -13.19
C LYS A 341 -10.14 17.05 -11.98
N LYS A 342 -10.94 15.98 -11.99
CA LYS A 342 -11.79 15.62 -10.84
C LYS A 342 -11.00 15.10 -9.63
N ARG A 343 -9.97 14.26 -9.84
CA ARG A 343 -9.09 13.76 -8.77
C ARG A 343 -8.17 14.85 -8.21
N THR A 344 -7.60 15.66 -9.09
CA THR A 344 -6.76 16.83 -8.78
C THR A 344 -7.53 17.90 -8.01
N ILE A 345 -8.73 18.27 -8.44
CA ILE A 345 -9.58 19.21 -7.69
C ILE A 345 -9.93 18.65 -6.30
N ALA A 346 -10.13 17.34 -6.16
CA ALA A 346 -10.38 16.73 -4.85
C ALA A 346 -9.13 16.75 -3.95
N ARG A 347 -7.93 16.51 -4.51
CA ARG A 347 -6.65 16.54 -3.78
C ARG A 347 -6.22 17.95 -3.38
N SER A 348 -6.27 18.92 -4.30
CA SER A 348 -6.02 20.33 -4.00
C SER A 348 -7.00 20.82 -2.93
N LYS A 349 -8.31 20.55 -3.07
CA LYS A 349 -9.29 20.89 -2.01
C LYS A 349 -8.99 20.21 -0.67
N PHE A 350 -8.44 19.00 -0.66
CA PHE A 350 -8.06 18.32 0.57
C PHE A 350 -6.81 18.96 1.21
N ARG A 351 -5.79 19.30 0.42
CA ARG A 351 -4.60 20.05 0.84
C ARG A 351 -4.95 21.46 1.33
N ASP A 352 -5.78 22.18 0.60
CA ASP A 352 -6.20 23.55 0.93
C ASP A 352 -7.10 23.57 2.17
N LYS A 353 -7.98 22.58 2.34
CA LYS A 353 -8.74 22.43 3.59
C LYS A 353 -7.82 22.18 4.78
N ARG A 354 -6.73 21.43 4.60
CA ARG A 354 -5.73 21.25 5.66
C ARG A 354 -4.98 22.54 5.94
N SER A 355 -4.61 23.33 4.93
CA SER A 355 -3.88 24.59 5.15
C SER A 355 -4.72 25.69 5.79
N VAL A 356 -6.03 25.77 5.47
CA VAL A 356 -6.97 26.75 6.04
C VAL A 356 -7.32 26.45 7.50
N ILE A 357 -7.24 25.19 7.93
CA ILE A 357 -7.44 24.82 9.35
C ILE A 357 -6.17 25.10 10.18
N MET A 358 -5.01 25.31 9.56
CA MET A 358 -3.72 25.57 10.22
C MET A 358 -3.43 27.07 10.48
N THR A 359 -4.37 27.97 10.22
CA THR A 359 -4.32 29.42 10.54
C THR A 359 -5.50 29.81 11.42
#